data_AF-A0ABD2RBG1-F1
#
_entry.id   AF-A0ABD2RBG1-F1
#
_cell.length_a   1.000
_cell.length_b   1.000
_cell.length_c   1.000
_cell.angle_alpha   90.00
_cell.angle_beta   90.00
_cell.angle_gamma   90.00
#
_symmetry.space_group_name_H-M   'P 1'
#
loop_
_entity.id
_entity.type
_entity.pdbx_description
1 polymer ?
#
loop_
_entity_poly.entity_id
_entity_poly.type
_entity_poly.pdbx_seq_one_letter_code
_entity_poly.pdbx_strand_id
1 'polypeptide(L)'
;IHGDISFVNKNEGLVNLFMIYVANRDLNVSVKRGWWTPLLDLSSAKYFIGHVSNRNTLTQARRNISRHYDLSNELFSLFLDETMTYSCAIFKSEDEDLKDAQLRKISVLIKKANISKKHHILEIGFGWGSFAVEVVKQTGCKYTGITLSEQQLQYAQSEVEQAGLQDRITLLLCDYRQMPNKDKYDRIISIGMIEHVGHDYIEEFFTCCESALAEDGLLVLQTRGMTVTGRAQTS
;
A
#
# COMPACT_ATOMS: atom_id res chain seq x y z
N ILE A 1 16.17 24.18 -4.13
CA ILE A 1 15.31 24.54 -2.97
C ILE A 1 15.98 25.74 -2.31
N HIS A 2 15.41 26.93 -2.39
CA HIS A 2 15.95 28.10 -1.67
C HIS A 2 15.67 27.86 -0.19
N GLY A 3 16.74 27.69 0.60
CA GLY A 3 16.71 27.18 1.97
C GLY A 3 16.22 28.22 2.99
N ASP A 4 14.94 28.58 2.91
CA ASP A 4 14.35 29.62 3.76
C ASP A 4 14.28 29.22 5.24
N ILE A 5 14.38 27.91 5.55
CA ILE A 5 14.37 27.36 6.91
C ILE A 5 15.41 26.24 7.01
N SER A 6 16.21 26.25 8.08
CA SER A 6 17.13 25.17 8.43
C SER A 6 16.97 24.78 9.89
N PHE A 7 17.26 23.52 10.23
CA PHE A 7 17.18 23.02 11.59
C PHE A 7 18.57 22.76 12.15
N VAL A 8 18.76 23.11 13.44
CA VAL A 8 20.02 22.86 14.15
C VAL A 8 20.30 21.36 14.27
N ASN A 9 19.27 20.58 14.64
CA ASN A 9 19.33 19.12 14.55
C ASN A 9 18.93 18.68 13.14
N LYS A 10 19.90 18.21 12.35
CA LYS A 10 19.66 17.77 10.97
C LYS A 10 18.87 16.47 10.86
N ASN A 11 18.88 15.63 11.91
CA ASN A 11 18.23 14.32 11.91
C ASN A 11 16.80 14.39 12.45
N GLU A 12 16.59 15.20 13.49
CA GLU A 12 15.30 15.27 14.18
C GLU A 12 14.58 16.59 13.97
N GLY A 13 15.23 17.63 13.47
CA GLY A 13 14.65 18.98 13.46
C GLY A 13 13.32 19.08 12.69
N LEU A 14 13.25 18.44 11.52
CA LEU A 14 12.02 18.38 10.74
C LEU A 14 10.97 17.48 11.40
N VAL A 15 11.39 16.32 11.92
CA VAL A 15 10.50 15.37 12.63
C VAL A 15 9.88 16.06 13.85
N ASN A 16 10.69 16.72 14.66
CA ASN A 16 10.27 17.46 15.85
C ASN A 16 9.32 18.60 15.50
N LEU A 17 9.54 19.33 14.40
CA LEU A 17 8.60 20.34 13.92
C LEU A 17 7.24 19.72 13.55
N PHE A 18 7.23 18.60 12.82
CA PHE A 18 6.00 17.89 12.50
C PHE A 18 5.31 17.33 13.76
N MET A 19 6.06 16.80 14.71
CA MET A 19 5.53 16.31 15.99
C MET A 19 4.92 17.44 16.81
N ILE A 20 5.53 18.63 16.82
CA ILE A 20 4.94 19.83 17.43
C ILE A 20 3.63 20.17 16.73
N TYR A 21 3.59 20.22 15.40
CA TYR A 21 2.35 20.50 14.66
C TYR A 21 1.25 19.48 14.98
N VAL A 22 1.56 18.18 14.97
CA VAL A 22 0.62 17.10 15.29
C VAL A 22 0.12 17.19 16.73
N ALA A 23 1.01 17.42 17.70
CA ALA A 23 0.64 17.59 19.11
C ALA A 23 -0.24 18.81 19.36
N ASN A 24 -0.15 19.83 18.49
CA ASN A 24 -0.92 21.07 18.57
C ASN A 24 -2.10 21.12 17.58
N ARG A 25 -2.43 20.03 16.89
CA ARG A 25 -3.46 20.01 15.83
C ARG A 25 -4.86 20.39 16.31
N ASP A 26 -5.14 20.15 17.59
CA ASP A 26 -6.43 20.41 18.24
C ASP A 26 -6.49 21.82 18.88
N LEU A 27 -5.40 22.60 18.79
CA LEU A 27 -5.45 24.02 19.14
C LEU A 27 -6.20 24.76 18.03
N ASN A 28 -7.43 25.15 18.34
CA ASN A 28 -8.25 26.08 17.56
C ASN A 28 -7.59 27.48 17.53
N VAL A 29 -6.50 27.64 16.77
CA VAL A 29 -5.92 28.95 16.50
C VAL A 29 -6.85 29.65 15.53
N SER A 30 -7.75 30.47 16.08
CA SER A 30 -8.62 31.34 15.31
C SER A 30 -7.76 32.40 14.62
N VAL A 31 -7.38 32.15 13.37
CA VAL A 31 -6.75 33.14 12.51
C VAL A 31 -7.77 34.26 12.28
N LYS A 32 -7.58 35.42 12.92
CA LYS A 32 -8.39 36.61 12.65
C LYS A 32 -8.23 36.99 11.18
N ARG A 33 -9.27 36.75 10.37
CA ARG A 33 -9.33 37.22 8.97
C ARG A 33 -9.28 38.74 8.95
N GLY A 34 -8.24 39.28 8.33
CA GLY A 34 -8.14 40.70 8.03
C GLY A 34 -9.03 41.11 6.86
N TRP A 35 -9.55 42.33 6.93
CA TRP A 35 -10.34 43.07 5.95
C TRP A 35 -9.77 43.20 4.51
N TRP A 36 -8.60 42.64 4.19
CA TRP A 36 -7.94 42.75 2.88
C TRP A 36 -7.90 41.45 2.05
N THR A 37 -8.56 40.37 2.48
CA THR A 37 -8.56 39.11 1.69
C THR A 37 -9.50 39.22 0.48
N PRO A 38 -9.02 39.11 -0.78
CA PRO A 38 -9.87 39.30 -1.96
C PRO A 38 -10.92 38.19 -2.14
N LEU A 39 -12.14 38.60 -2.52
CA LEU A 39 -13.30 37.76 -2.84
C LEU A 39 -13.14 37.06 -4.20
N LEU A 40 -12.19 36.13 -4.32
CA LEU A 40 -12.12 35.22 -5.47
C LEU A 40 -12.00 33.78 -4.96
N ASP A 41 -13.14 33.21 -4.57
CA ASP A 41 -13.28 31.78 -4.30
C ASP A 41 -13.32 30.97 -5.61
N LEU A 42 -12.22 31.02 -6.36
CA LEU A 42 -11.92 30.05 -7.43
C LEU A 42 -11.27 28.78 -6.88
N SER A 43 -10.98 28.76 -5.57
CA SER A 43 -10.48 27.62 -4.81
C SER A 43 -11.49 26.48 -4.77
N SER A 44 -12.75 26.76 -4.43
CA SER A 44 -13.81 25.76 -4.27
C SER A 44 -14.08 24.96 -5.55
N ALA A 45 -14.04 25.58 -6.72
CA ALA A 45 -14.20 24.90 -8.01
C ALA A 45 -13.04 23.92 -8.33
N LYS A 46 -11.80 24.25 -7.96
CA LYS A 46 -10.64 23.33 -8.11
C LYS A 46 -10.72 22.15 -7.15
N TYR A 47 -11.22 22.35 -5.93
CA TYR A 47 -11.44 21.25 -4.98
C TYR A 47 -12.58 20.31 -5.43
N PHE A 48 -13.63 20.84 -6.05
CA PHE A 48 -14.74 20.04 -6.57
C PHE A 48 -14.36 19.26 -7.83
N ILE A 49 -13.64 19.89 -8.77
CA ILE A 49 -13.14 19.21 -9.98
C ILE A 49 -12.04 18.19 -9.61
N GLY A 50 -11.22 18.47 -8.59
CA GLY A 50 -10.27 17.50 -8.02
C GLY A 50 -10.95 16.27 -7.38
N HIS A 51 -12.09 16.46 -6.71
CA HIS A 51 -12.87 15.36 -6.14
C HIS A 51 -13.59 14.51 -7.20
N VAL A 52 -14.12 15.11 -8.26
CA VAL A 52 -14.78 14.36 -9.36
C VAL A 52 -13.75 13.69 -10.29
N SER A 53 -12.55 14.25 -10.41
CA SER A 53 -11.42 13.73 -11.19
C SER A 53 -10.64 12.59 -10.49
N ASN A 54 -10.92 12.35 -9.20
CA ASN A 54 -10.32 11.28 -8.39
C ASN A 54 -11.20 10.02 -8.26
N ARG A 55 -12.19 9.83 -9.12
CA ARG A 55 -12.90 8.55 -9.19
C ARG A 55 -11.92 7.44 -9.57
N ASN A 56 -11.82 6.41 -8.75
CA ASN A 56 -10.94 5.26 -8.96
C ASN A 56 -11.51 4.30 -10.03
N THR A 57 -11.88 4.84 -11.20
CA THR A 57 -12.21 4.02 -12.38
C THR A 57 -11.00 3.17 -12.77
N LEU A 58 -11.21 2.03 -13.44
CA LEU A 58 -10.13 1.14 -13.89
C LEU A 58 -8.99 1.89 -14.59
N THR A 59 -9.34 2.74 -15.56
CA THR A 59 -8.37 3.55 -16.32
C THR A 59 -7.63 4.56 -15.43
N GLN A 60 -8.33 5.17 -14.47
CA GLN A 60 -7.73 6.13 -13.56
C GLN A 60 -6.81 5.46 -12.54
N ALA A 61 -7.20 4.30 -12.01
CA ALA A 61 -6.42 3.49 -11.08
C ALA A 61 -5.06 3.15 -11.69
N ARG A 62 -5.07 2.58 -12.90
CA ARG A 62 -3.85 2.25 -13.66
C ARG A 62 -3.00 3.49 -13.90
N ARG A 63 -3.61 4.60 -14.33
CA ARG A 63 -2.90 5.86 -14.57
C ARG A 63 -2.26 6.44 -13.31
N ASN A 64 -2.93 6.37 -12.17
CA ASN A 64 -2.43 6.89 -10.91
C ASN A 64 -1.25 6.06 -10.38
N ILE A 65 -1.37 4.74 -10.44
CA ILE A 65 -0.33 3.80 -10.00
C ILE A 65 0.89 3.89 -10.94
N SER A 66 0.67 3.86 -12.25
CA SER A 66 1.73 4.07 -13.25
C SER A 66 2.51 5.37 -12.98
N ARG A 67 1.85 6.51 -12.77
CA ARG A 67 2.58 7.77 -12.48
C ARG A 67 3.42 7.75 -11.19
N HIS A 68 3.02 6.99 -10.18
CA HIS A 68 3.71 6.98 -8.88
C HIS A 68 4.82 5.92 -8.82
N TYR A 69 4.59 4.76 -9.44
CA TYR A 69 5.48 3.60 -9.36
C TYR A 69 6.27 3.35 -10.65
N ASP A 70 5.96 4.06 -11.75
CA ASP A 70 6.82 4.06 -12.94
C ASP A 70 7.92 5.15 -12.87
N LEU A 71 8.10 5.77 -11.70
CA LEU A 71 9.39 6.37 -11.33
C LEU A 71 10.43 5.24 -11.29
N SER A 72 11.61 5.49 -11.89
CA SER A 72 12.65 4.47 -12.06
C SER A 72 12.88 3.64 -10.78
N ASN A 73 12.93 2.31 -10.90
CA ASN A 73 13.33 1.40 -9.82
C ASN A 73 14.65 1.83 -9.16
N GLU A 74 15.54 2.49 -9.91
CA GLU A 74 16.79 3.08 -9.42
C GLU A 74 16.54 4.18 -8.37
N LEU A 75 15.50 5.00 -8.53
CA LEU A 75 15.16 6.01 -7.53
C LEU A 75 14.71 5.34 -6.23
N PHE A 76 13.84 4.34 -6.33
CA PHE A 76 13.32 3.62 -5.17
C PHE A 76 14.43 2.85 -4.44
N SER A 77 15.37 2.23 -5.17
CA SER A 77 16.49 1.49 -4.56
C SER A 77 17.47 2.38 -3.79
N LEU A 78 17.45 3.71 -3.97
CA LEU A 78 18.28 4.64 -3.19
C LEU A 78 17.81 4.79 -1.74
N PHE A 79 16.55 4.49 -1.42
CA PHE A 79 15.99 4.72 -0.09
C PHE A 79 15.15 3.56 0.47
N LEU A 80 14.78 2.58 -0.35
CA LEU A 80 14.24 1.32 0.13
C LEU A 80 15.38 0.40 0.58
N ASP A 81 15.05 -0.60 1.38
CA ASP A 81 15.97 -1.68 1.67
C ASP A 81 16.12 -2.62 0.46
N GLU A 82 17.04 -3.58 0.57
CA GLU A 82 17.37 -4.52 -0.50
C GLU A 82 16.19 -5.35 -1.00
N THR A 83 15.12 -5.54 -0.19
CA THR A 83 13.92 -6.25 -0.64
C THR A 83 12.97 -5.37 -1.46
N MET A 84 13.28 -4.09 -1.68
CA MET A 84 12.43 -3.14 -2.38
C MET A 84 11.00 -3.07 -1.80
N THR A 85 10.90 -3.19 -0.47
CA THR A 85 9.60 -3.26 0.20
C THR A 85 9.12 -1.87 0.61
N TYR A 86 8.12 -1.37 -0.11
CA TYR A 86 7.53 -0.07 0.19
C TYR A 86 6.26 -0.16 1.04
N SER A 87 6.43 -0.60 2.28
CA SER A 87 5.38 -0.66 3.30
C SER A 87 5.99 -0.60 4.71
N CYS A 88 5.16 -0.39 5.73
CA CYS A 88 5.64 -0.33 7.13
C CYS A 88 6.26 -1.67 7.57
N ALA A 89 7.49 -1.62 8.07
CA ALA A 89 8.22 -2.75 8.64
C ALA A 89 7.83 -3.00 10.11
N ILE A 90 8.19 -4.17 10.67
CA ILE A 90 7.97 -4.49 12.09
C ILE A 90 9.32 -4.62 12.80
N PHE A 91 9.71 -3.57 13.51
CA PHE A 91 10.94 -3.50 14.28
C PHE A 91 10.80 -4.22 15.63
N LYS A 92 11.85 -4.93 16.03
CA LYS A 92 11.99 -5.53 17.37
C LYS A 92 12.74 -4.61 18.34
N SER A 93 13.61 -3.76 17.81
CA SER A 93 14.41 -2.76 18.54
C SER A 93 14.65 -1.54 17.65
N GLU A 94 15.00 -0.41 18.25
CA GLU A 94 15.21 0.86 17.53
C GLU A 94 16.41 0.80 16.55
N ASP A 95 17.46 0.07 16.91
CA ASP A 95 18.70 -0.04 16.11
C ASP A 95 18.68 -1.20 15.09
N GLU A 96 17.52 -1.81 14.85
CA GLU A 96 17.42 -2.96 13.96
C GLU A 96 17.45 -2.54 12.48
N ASP A 97 18.12 -3.35 11.66
CA ASP A 97 18.18 -3.12 10.21
C ASP A 97 16.79 -3.18 9.56
N LEU A 98 16.54 -2.28 8.59
CA LEU A 98 15.25 -2.18 7.92
C LEU A 98 14.87 -3.48 7.19
N LYS A 99 15.84 -4.16 6.56
CA LYS A 99 15.62 -5.44 5.88
C LYS A 99 15.12 -6.49 6.85
N ASP A 100 15.77 -6.61 8.00
CA ASP A 100 15.36 -7.57 9.04
C ASP A 100 13.95 -7.27 9.57
N ALA A 101 13.62 -5.98 9.71
CA ALA A 101 12.27 -5.54 10.08
C ALA A 101 11.22 -5.83 9.00
N GLN A 102 11.56 -5.74 7.71
CA GLN A 102 10.67 -6.09 6.60
C GLN A 102 10.46 -7.60 6.49
N LEU A 103 11.52 -8.41 6.60
CA LEU A 103 11.43 -9.86 6.62
C LEU A 103 10.58 -10.35 7.79
N ARG A 104 10.72 -9.73 8.97
CA ARG A 104 9.86 -10.03 10.12
C ARG A 104 8.39 -9.72 9.85
N LYS A 105 8.09 -8.58 9.24
CA LYS A 105 6.71 -8.24 8.83
C LYS A 105 6.14 -9.34 7.93
N ILE A 106 6.91 -9.81 6.94
CA ILE A 106 6.50 -10.92 6.06
C ILE A 106 6.20 -12.17 6.88
N SER A 107 7.10 -12.60 7.77
CA SER A 107 6.86 -13.77 8.63
C SER A 107 5.62 -13.62 9.54
N VAL A 108 5.35 -12.42 10.05
CA VAL A 108 4.13 -12.12 10.82
C VAL A 108 2.88 -12.28 9.96
N LEU A 109 2.89 -11.79 8.72
CA LEU A 109 1.78 -11.93 7.78
C LEU A 109 1.53 -13.39 7.41
N ILE A 110 2.59 -14.16 7.12
CA ILE A 110 2.52 -15.60 6.85
C ILE A 110 1.86 -16.35 8.02
N LYS A 111 2.24 -16.03 9.25
CA LYS A 111 1.66 -16.62 10.46
C LYS A 111 0.21 -16.22 10.67
N LYS A 112 -0.12 -14.93 10.51
CA LYS A 112 -1.50 -14.41 10.65
C LYS A 112 -2.45 -15.02 9.63
N ALA A 113 -1.98 -15.17 8.39
CA ALA A 113 -2.73 -15.81 7.33
C ALA A 113 -2.68 -17.34 7.43
N ASN A 114 -1.99 -17.95 8.40
CA ASN A 114 -1.89 -19.41 8.53
C ASN A 114 -1.55 -20.08 7.18
N ILE A 115 -0.51 -19.59 6.51
CA ILE A 115 -0.11 -20.05 5.17
C ILE A 115 0.61 -21.39 5.29
N SER A 116 0.33 -22.29 4.35
CA SER A 116 0.95 -23.61 4.28
C SER A 116 1.13 -24.03 2.82
N LYS A 117 1.93 -25.07 2.58
CA LYS A 117 2.27 -25.59 1.25
C LYS A 117 1.06 -25.95 0.38
N LYS A 118 -0.06 -26.33 1.00
CA LYS A 118 -1.30 -26.72 0.29
C LYS A 118 -2.11 -25.53 -0.23
N HIS A 119 -1.82 -24.31 0.24
CA HIS A 119 -2.61 -23.14 -0.10
C HIS A 119 -2.18 -22.52 -1.44
N HIS A 120 -3.16 -21.90 -2.09
CA HIS A 120 -2.97 -20.94 -3.18
C HIS A 120 -3.28 -19.54 -2.67
N ILE A 121 -2.28 -18.67 -2.75
CA ILE A 121 -2.33 -17.29 -2.24
C ILE A 121 -2.59 -16.33 -3.40
N LEU A 122 -3.46 -15.35 -3.17
CA LEU A 122 -3.57 -14.14 -4.00
C LEU A 122 -3.00 -12.95 -3.24
N GLU A 123 -2.02 -12.24 -3.81
CA GLU A 123 -1.64 -10.90 -3.33
C GLU A 123 -2.21 -9.83 -4.27
N ILE A 124 -2.99 -8.91 -3.70
CA ILE A 124 -3.52 -7.74 -4.40
C ILE A 124 -2.60 -6.56 -4.14
N GLY A 125 -1.81 -6.18 -5.15
CA GLY A 125 -0.82 -5.11 -5.08
C GLY A 125 0.54 -5.60 -4.56
N PHE A 126 1.17 -6.56 -5.26
CA PHE A 126 2.42 -7.20 -4.79
C PHE A 126 3.69 -6.32 -4.80
N GLY A 127 3.59 -5.07 -5.26
CA GLY A 127 4.73 -4.15 -5.33
C GLY A 127 5.89 -4.74 -6.15
N TRP A 128 7.11 -4.69 -5.60
CA TRP A 128 8.31 -5.27 -6.22
C TRP A 128 8.51 -6.77 -5.94
N GLY A 129 7.52 -7.47 -5.36
CA GLY A 129 7.54 -8.93 -5.27
C GLY A 129 8.23 -9.53 -4.05
N SER A 130 8.72 -8.71 -3.11
CA SER A 130 9.33 -9.19 -1.84
C SER A 130 8.48 -10.23 -1.10
N PHE A 131 7.18 -9.97 -0.92
CA PHE A 131 6.28 -10.92 -0.25
C PHE A 131 6.13 -12.21 -1.07
N ALA A 132 5.96 -12.11 -2.39
CA ALA A 132 5.83 -13.25 -3.31
C ALA A 132 6.99 -14.25 -3.19
N VAL A 133 8.23 -13.75 -3.25
CA VAL A 133 9.44 -14.57 -3.17
C VAL A 133 9.54 -15.21 -1.78
N GLU A 134 9.39 -14.42 -0.72
CA GLU A 134 9.59 -14.90 0.65
C GLU A 134 8.51 -15.89 1.10
N VAL A 135 7.24 -15.66 0.78
CA VAL A 135 6.15 -16.59 1.16
C VAL A 135 6.31 -17.95 0.51
N VAL A 136 6.71 -17.98 -0.77
CA VAL A 136 6.92 -19.25 -1.49
C VAL A 136 8.19 -19.93 -1.01
N LYS A 137 9.31 -19.21 -0.76
CA LYS A 137 10.52 -19.79 -0.16
C LYS A 137 10.23 -20.44 1.19
N GLN A 138 9.47 -19.78 2.06
CA GLN A 138 9.23 -20.24 3.42
C GLN A 138 8.19 -21.37 3.51
N THR A 139 7.22 -21.41 2.59
CA THR A 139 6.05 -22.31 2.73
C THR A 139 5.86 -23.29 1.59
N GLY A 140 6.42 -23.01 0.40
CA GLY A 140 6.21 -23.79 -0.83
C GLY A 140 4.78 -23.72 -1.38
N CYS A 141 3.97 -22.75 -0.95
CA CYS A 141 2.60 -22.54 -1.43
C CYS A 141 2.58 -22.21 -2.93
N LYS A 142 1.39 -22.25 -3.54
CA LYS A 142 1.16 -21.61 -4.85
C LYS A 142 0.84 -20.14 -4.63
N TYR A 143 1.23 -19.30 -5.57
CA TYR A 143 1.09 -17.86 -5.43
C TYR A 143 0.66 -17.21 -6.75
N THR A 144 -0.32 -16.33 -6.68
CA THR A 144 -0.70 -15.39 -7.73
C THR A 144 -0.59 -13.97 -7.19
N GLY A 145 0.17 -13.11 -7.85
CA GLY A 145 0.24 -11.68 -7.54
C GLY A 145 -0.37 -10.87 -8.67
N ILE A 146 -1.14 -9.84 -8.32
CA ILE A 146 -1.55 -8.80 -9.27
C ILE A 146 -1.02 -7.41 -8.94
N THR A 147 -0.67 -6.65 -9.97
CA THR A 147 -0.29 -5.24 -9.88
C THR A 147 -0.86 -4.45 -11.07
N LEU A 148 -0.87 -3.13 -10.94
CA LEU A 148 -1.21 -2.19 -12.02
C LEU A 148 0.01 -1.45 -12.58
N SER A 149 1.23 -1.66 -12.04
CA SER A 149 2.48 -1.08 -12.56
C SER A 149 3.27 -2.10 -13.39
N GLU A 150 3.64 -1.70 -14.59
CA GLU A 150 4.47 -2.51 -15.50
C GLU A 150 5.91 -2.65 -14.98
N GLN A 151 6.47 -1.60 -14.37
CA GLN A 151 7.82 -1.63 -13.82
C GLN A 151 7.93 -2.58 -12.62
N GLN A 152 6.92 -2.58 -11.76
CA GLN A 152 6.82 -3.52 -10.64
C GLN A 152 6.70 -4.97 -11.13
N LEU A 153 5.88 -5.21 -12.15
CA LEU A 153 5.76 -6.55 -12.75
C LEU A 153 7.11 -7.03 -13.30
N GLN A 154 7.79 -6.20 -14.11
CA GLN A 154 9.07 -6.57 -14.71
C GLN A 154 10.14 -6.86 -13.65
N TYR A 155 10.23 -6.01 -12.62
CA TYR A 155 11.17 -6.22 -11.52
C TYR A 155 10.87 -7.53 -10.77
N ALA A 156 9.62 -7.72 -10.34
CA ALA A 156 9.23 -8.91 -9.60
C ALA A 156 9.42 -10.20 -10.41
N GLN A 157 9.19 -10.17 -11.73
CA GLN A 157 9.48 -11.30 -12.61
C GLN A 157 10.96 -11.68 -12.61
N SER A 158 11.86 -10.67 -12.64
CA SER A 158 13.30 -10.92 -12.56
C SER A 158 13.69 -11.53 -11.21
N GLU A 159 13.15 -11.02 -10.10
CA GLU A 159 13.41 -11.56 -8.76
C GLU A 159 12.93 -13.01 -8.61
N VAL A 160 11.75 -13.32 -9.16
CA VAL A 160 11.18 -14.68 -9.17
C VAL A 160 12.03 -15.63 -10.01
N GLU A 161 12.54 -15.17 -11.15
CA GLU A 161 13.43 -15.94 -12.02
C GLU A 161 14.79 -16.21 -11.35
N GLN A 162 15.41 -15.18 -10.77
CA GLN A 162 16.66 -15.32 -10.02
C GLN A 162 16.52 -16.27 -8.83
N ALA A 163 15.34 -16.30 -8.18
CA ALA A 163 15.04 -17.22 -7.10
C ALA A 163 14.67 -18.64 -7.55
N GLY A 164 14.47 -18.88 -8.85
CA GLY A 164 14.06 -20.18 -9.39
C GLY A 164 12.65 -20.60 -8.99
N LEU A 165 11.72 -19.65 -8.83
CA LEU A 165 10.36 -19.88 -8.29
C LEU A 165 9.25 -19.77 -9.33
N GLN A 166 9.58 -19.73 -10.63
CA GLN A 166 8.62 -19.53 -11.72
C GLN A 166 7.50 -20.59 -11.75
N ASP A 167 7.78 -21.82 -11.30
CA ASP A 167 6.80 -22.92 -11.26
C ASP A 167 5.71 -22.74 -10.17
N ARG A 168 5.89 -21.79 -9.26
CA ARG A 168 5.03 -21.58 -8.09
C ARG A 168 4.41 -20.19 -8.03
N ILE A 169 5.00 -19.22 -8.71
CA ILE A 169 4.62 -17.80 -8.67
C ILE A 169 4.12 -17.36 -10.04
N THR A 170 2.86 -16.96 -10.10
CA THR A 170 2.25 -16.29 -11.26
C THR A 170 2.11 -14.79 -10.96
N LEU A 171 2.65 -13.92 -11.81
CA LEU A 171 2.52 -12.47 -11.68
C LEU A 171 1.75 -11.88 -12.86
N LEU A 172 0.73 -11.06 -12.57
CA LEU A 172 -0.17 -10.50 -13.57
C LEU A 172 -0.24 -8.98 -13.49
N LEU A 173 -0.25 -8.32 -14.65
CA LEU A 173 -0.63 -6.91 -14.77
C LEU A 173 -2.15 -6.84 -14.92
N CYS A 174 -2.85 -6.71 -13.80
CA CYS A 174 -4.30 -6.84 -13.77
C CYS A 174 -4.90 -6.03 -12.61
N ASP A 175 -6.09 -5.48 -12.84
CA ASP A 175 -6.91 -4.91 -11.78
C ASP A 175 -7.69 -6.03 -11.06
N TYR A 176 -7.80 -5.97 -9.74
CA TYR A 176 -8.51 -6.98 -8.95
C TYR A 176 -9.99 -7.13 -9.37
N ARG A 177 -10.60 -6.08 -9.94
CA ARG A 177 -11.98 -6.10 -10.46
C ARG A 177 -12.13 -6.88 -11.77
N GLN A 178 -11.01 -7.16 -12.44
CA GLN A 178 -10.96 -7.79 -13.76
C GLN A 178 -10.13 -9.07 -13.76
N MET A 179 -10.01 -9.74 -12.61
CA MET A 179 -9.26 -10.98 -12.49
C MET A 179 -9.71 -11.99 -13.56
N PRO A 180 -8.78 -12.50 -14.40
CA PRO A 180 -9.13 -13.32 -15.56
C PRO A 180 -9.65 -14.71 -15.16
N ASN A 181 -9.26 -15.18 -13.96
CA ASN A 181 -9.58 -16.52 -13.48
C ASN A 181 -10.60 -16.42 -12.33
N LYS A 182 -11.59 -17.33 -12.34
CA LYS A 182 -12.52 -17.53 -11.21
C LYS A 182 -11.99 -18.50 -10.17
N ASP A 183 -10.67 -18.72 -10.15
CA ASP A 183 -10.04 -19.60 -9.17
C ASP A 183 -10.29 -19.06 -7.77
N LYS A 184 -10.57 -19.97 -6.83
CA LYS A 184 -10.72 -19.63 -5.43
C LYS A 184 -9.36 -19.72 -4.74
N TYR A 185 -9.04 -18.69 -3.98
CA TYR A 185 -7.78 -18.60 -3.23
C TYR A 185 -8.01 -18.95 -1.78
N ASP A 186 -7.12 -19.76 -1.22
CA ASP A 186 -7.16 -20.09 0.20
C ASP A 186 -6.83 -18.87 1.04
N ARG A 187 -5.98 -17.96 0.55
CA ARG A 187 -5.58 -16.76 1.27
C ARG A 187 -5.51 -15.57 0.32
N ILE A 188 -6.03 -14.44 0.77
CA ILE A 188 -5.83 -13.15 0.10
C ILE A 188 -5.01 -12.26 1.02
N ILE A 189 -3.94 -11.68 0.48
CA ILE A 189 -3.07 -10.72 1.16
C ILE A 189 -3.16 -9.40 0.42
N SER A 190 -3.27 -8.28 1.14
CA SER A 190 -3.16 -6.95 0.56
C SER A 190 -2.43 -6.02 1.51
N ILE A 191 -1.32 -5.44 1.04
CA ILE A 191 -0.39 -4.63 1.84
C ILE A 191 -0.34 -3.22 1.25
N GLY A 192 -0.84 -2.23 1.98
CA GLY A 192 -0.78 -0.81 1.58
C GLY A 192 -1.56 -0.44 0.32
N MET A 193 -2.43 -1.34 -0.17
CA MET A 193 -3.19 -1.13 -1.41
C MET A 193 -4.56 -0.51 -1.16
N ILE A 194 -5.23 -0.82 -0.04
CA ILE A 194 -6.61 -0.36 0.23
C ILE A 194 -6.71 1.17 0.28
N GLU A 195 -5.64 1.87 0.64
CA GLU A 195 -5.53 3.32 0.63
C GLU A 195 -5.69 3.93 -0.77
N HIS A 196 -5.41 3.15 -1.82
CA HIS A 196 -5.55 3.54 -3.22
C HIS A 196 -6.90 3.16 -3.83
N VAL A 197 -7.73 2.38 -3.13
CA VAL A 197 -9.07 1.99 -3.59
C VAL A 197 -10.01 3.20 -3.58
N GLY A 198 -9.91 4.05 -2.56
CA GLY A 198 -10.79 5.18 -2.34
C GLY A 198 -12.13 4.77 -1.70
N HIS A 199 -12.68 5.65 -0.88
CA HIS A 199 -13.84 5.37 -0.02
C HIS A 199 -15.04 4.79 -0.79
N ASP A 200 -15.34 5.33 -1.97
CA ASP A 200 -16.51 4.93 -2.77
C ASP A 200 -16.40 3.51 -3.37
N TYR A 201 -15.23 2.89 -3.35
CA TYR A 201 -14.96 1.58 -3.98
C TYR A 201 -14.58 0.49 -2.96
N ILE A 202 -14.63 0.80 -1.65
CA ILE A 202 -14.30 -0.15 -0.59
C ILE A 202 -15.26 -1.36 -0.59
N GLU A 203 -16.55 -1.13 -0.79
CA GLU A 203 -17.55 -2.21 -0.85
C GLU A 203 -17.28 -3.15 -2.03
N GLU A 204 -16.98 -2.59 -3.21
CA GLU A 204 -16.60 -3.37 -4.40
C GLU A 204 -15.32 -4.17 -4.16
N PHE A 205 -14.32 -3.58 -3.50
CA PHE A 205 -13.08 -4.28 -3.13
C PHE A 205 -13.34 -5.51 -2.26
N PHE A 206 -14.14 -5.38 -1.19
CA PHE A 206 -14.46 -6.51 -0.34
C PHE A 206 -15.33 -7.55 -1.06
N THR A 207 -16.26 -7.11 -1.91
CA THR A 207 -17.07 -8.01 -2.76
C THR A 207 -16.19 -8.83 -3.70
N CYS A 208 -15.19 -8.22 -4.34
CA CYS A 208 -14.23 -8.94 -5.16
C CYS A 208 -13.41 -9.94 -4.33
N CYS A 209 -12.96 -9.55 -3.13
CA CYS A 209 -12.22 -10.45 -2.24
C CYS A 209 -13.06 -11.66 -1.83
N GLU A 210 -14.29 -11.45 -1.38
CA GLU A 210 -15.23 -12.52 -1.01
C GLU A 210 -15.50 -13.46 -2.21
N SER A 211 -15.69 -12.87 -3.39
CA SER A 211 -15.88 -13.62 -4.63
C SER A 211 -14.67 -14.47 -5.01
N ALA A 212 -13.46 -14.06 -4.62
CA ALA A 212 -12.21 -14.77 -4.90
C ALA A 212 -11.79 -15.74 -3.78
N LEU A 213 -12.34 -15.65 -2.57
CA LEU A 213 -12.00 -16.52 -1.45
C LEU A 213 -12.61 -17.92 -1.60
N ALA A 214 -11.84 -18.94 -1.21
CA ALA A 214 -12.34 -20.27 -0.92
C ALA A 214 -13.21 -20.28 0.35
N GLU A 215 -13.95 -21.37 0.60
CA GLU A 215 -14.88 -21.50 1.73
C GLU A 215 -14.21 -21.24 3.09
N ASP A 216 -13.04 -21.86 3.33
CA ASP A 216 -12.20 -21.63 4.53
C ASP A 216 -11.10 -20.58 4.28
N GLY A 217 -11.39 -19.63 3.40
CA GLY A 217 -10.46 -18.60 2.97
C GLY A 217 -10.18 -17.55 4.05
N LEU A 218 -8.95 -17.01 4.10
CA LEU A 218 -8.62 -15.88 4.97
C LEU A 218 -8.17 -14.67 4.15
N LEU A 219 -8.73 -13.50 4.46
CA LEU A 219 -8.24 -12.21 4.00
C LEU A 219 -7.39 -11.56 5.10
N VAL A 220 -6.17 -11.15 4.77
CA VAL A 220 -5.31 -10.34 5.64
C VAL A 220 -4.99 -9.01 4.96
N LEU A 221 -5.39 -7.93 5.63
CA LEU A 221 -5.14 -6.56 5.19
C LEU A 221 -4.11 -5.89 6.10
N GLN A 222 -3.07 -5.31 5.50
CA GLN A 222 -2.20 -4.34 6.16
C GLN A 222 -2.47 -2.96 5.53
N THR A 223 -2.89 -2.00 6.34
CA THR A 223 -3.22 -0.64 5.90
C THR A 223 -2.65 0.40 6.85
N ARG A 224 -2.38 1.62 6.36
CA ARG A 224 -2.03 2.77 7.18
C ARG A 224 -3.26 3.26 7.96
N GLY A 225 -3.30 2.96 9.26
CA GLY A 225 -4.13 3.64 10.26
C GLY A 225 -5.63 3.65 9.98
N MET A 226 -6.31 2.53 10.21
CA MET A 226 -7.77 2.54 10.38
C MET A 226 -8.11 3.07 11.78
N THR A 227 -8.46 4.35 11.89
CA THR A 227 -9.32 4.83 12.98
C THR A 227 -10.76 4.67 12.53
N VAL A 228 -11.36 3.50 12.79
CA VAL A 228 -12.82 3.34 12.62
C VAL A 228 -13.50 3.86 13.88
N THR A 229 -14.00 5.10 13.83
CA THR A 229 -15.02 5.55 14.79
C THR A 229 -16.40 5.24 14.22
N GLY A 230 -16.94 4.06 14.57
CA GLY A 230 -18.33 3.70 14.29
C GLY A 230 -19.08 3.47 15.60
N ARG A 231 -20.08 4.30 15.91
CA ARG A 231 -21.11 3.94 16.89
C ARG A 231 -22.02 2.93 16.21
N ALA A 232 -22.10 1.72 16.74
CA ALA A 232 -23.20 0.82 16.42
C ALA A 232 -24.51 1.49 16.90
N GLN A 233 -25.29 2.01 15.96
CA GLN A 233 -26.71 2.22 16.18
C GLN A 233 -27.41 0.93 15.73
N THR A 234 -27.79 0.12 16.71
CA THR A 234 -28.77 -0.94 16.52
C THR A 234 -30.15 -0.32 16.42
N SER A 235 -30.89 -0.61 15.35
CA SER A 235 -32.35 -0.55 15.30
C SER A 235 -32.88 -1.94 15.07
#